data_AF-A0A212LY68-F1
#
_entry.id   AF-A0A212LY68-F1
#
_cell.length_a   1.000
_cell.length_b   1.000
_cell.length_c   1.000
_cell.angle_alpha   90.00
_cell.angle_beta   90.00
_cell.angle_gamma   90.00
#
_symmetry.space_group_name_H-M   'P 1'
#
loop_
_entity.id
_entity.type
_entity.pdbx_description
1 polymer ?
#
loop_
_entity_poly.entity_id
_entity_poly.type
_entity_poly.pdbx_seq_one_letter_code
_entity_poly.pdbx_strand_id
1 'polypeptide(L)'
;MQCECGHEIYIPKYCPECGKPINLPMHGNHPNMPKIKLVKVQSQDKIQSELITVKELEEFLGISQPRAYELIHSKGFPTVKIGRNYRVDKTRLLAMIESGYTF
;
A
#
# COMPACT_ATOMS: atom_id res chain seq x y z
N MET A 1 3.77 28.76 -11.56
CA MET A 1 2.81 27.98 -10.73
C MET A 1 2.62 28.78 -9.45
N GLN A 2 1.39 29.24 -9.19
CA GLN A 2 1.11 30.20 -8.11
C GLN A 2 0.92 29.48 -6.77
N CYS A 3 1.51 30.05 -5.72
CA CYS A 3 1.26 29.66 -4.34
C CYS A 3 -0.13 30.12 -3.91
N GLU A 4 -0.71 29.50 -2.89
CA GLU A 4 -2.07 29.77 -2.39
C GLU A 4 -2.25 31.18 -1.79
N CYS A 5 -1.16 31.95 -1.64
CA CYS A 5 -1.15 33.38 -1.32
C CYS A 5 -1.10 34.31 -2.55
N GLY A 6 -1.21 33.77 -3.77
CA GLY A 6 -1.30 34.54 -5.02
C GLY A 6 0.03 34.95 -5.67
N HIS A 7 1.18 34.57 -5.11
CA HIS A 7 2.50 34.85 -5.73
C HIS A 7 2.95 33.70 -6.65
N GLU A 8 3.42 34.04 -7.85
CA GLU A 8 3.97 33.09 -8.81
C GLU A 8 5.39 32.67 -8.40
N ILE A 9 5.57 31.40 -8.01
CA ILE A 9 6.90 30.88 -7.68
C ILE A 9 7.50 30.30 -8.95
N TYR A 10 8.54 30.98 -9.46
CA TYR A 10 9.39 30.49 -10.53
C TYR A 10 10.70 29.95 -9.94
N ILE A 11 10.85 28.63 -9.93
CA ILE A 11 12.13 27.99 -9.61
C ILE A 11 12.90 27.88 -10.93
N PRO A 12 13.98 28.65 -11.14
CA PRO A 12 14.72 28.63 -12.39
C PRO A 12 15.36 27.24 -12.59
N LYS A 13 15.35 26.72 -13.82
CA LYS A 13 15.98 25.43 -14.16
C LYS A 13 17.52 25.51 -14.21
N TYR A 14 18.05 26.72 -14.34
CA TYR A 14 19.48 27.01 -14.49
C TYR A 14 19.89 28.15 -13.56
N CYS A 15 21.11 28.11 -13.02
CA CYS A 15 21.62 29.15 -12.15
C CYS A 15 21.82 30.46 -12.95
N PRO A 16 21.26 31.61 -12.53
CA PRO A 16 21.34 32.85 -13.29
C PRO A 16 22.74 33.48 -13.33
N GLU A 17 23.63 33.13 -12.39
CA GLU A 17 25.00 33.67 -12.36
C GLU A 17 25.97 32.90 -13.26
N CYS A 18 25.76 31.60 -13.48
CA CYS A 18 26.73 30.76 -14.21
C CYS A 18 26.12 29.88 -15.32
N GLY A 19 24.80 29.91 -15.53
CA GLY A 19 24.11 29.22 -16.63
C GLY A 19 24.05 27.69 -16.54
N LYS A 20 24.59 27.08 -15.48
CA LYS A 20 24.60 25.62 -15.31
C LYS A 20 23.24 25.09 -14.83
N PRO A 21 22.83 23.88 -15.23
CA PRO A 21 21.60 23.27 -14.74
C PRO A 21 21.69 23.08 -13.23
N ILE A 22 20.66 23.51 -12.51
CA ILE A 22 20.57 23.30 -11.07
C ILE A 22 20.17 21.84 -10.87
N ASN A 23 21.16 20.93 -10.83
CA ASN A 23 20.95 19.58 -10.28
C ASN A 23 20.80 19.77 -8.77
N LEU A 24 19.60 19.53 -8.23
CA LEU A 24 19.31 19.74 -6.80
C LEU A 24 20.33 18.98 -5.93
N PRO A 25 21.06 19.70 -5.06
CA PRO A 25 20.82 19.51 -3.64
C PRO A 25 20.73 20.88 -2.96
N MET A 26 19.53 21.38 -2.78
CA MET A 26 19.26 22.52 -1.88
C MET A 26 18.01 22.09 -1.10
N HIS A 27 18.01 22.09 0.24
CA HIS A 27 18.09 23.30 1.05
C HIS A 27 18.89 23.12 2.34
N GLY A 28 19.59 24.18 2.76
CA GLY A 28 20.14 24.33 4.11
C GLY A 28 19.05 24.41 5.18
N ASN A 29 19.48 24.23 6.45
CA ASN A 29 18.67 24.12 7.66
C ASN A 29 17.36 24.94 7.67
N HIS A 30 16.24 24.24 7.55
CA HIS A 30 14.93 24.76 7.93
C HIS A 30 14.86 24.74 9.48
N PRO A 31 14.42 25.82 10.16
CA PRO A 31 14.24 25.79 11.61
C PRO A 31 13.23 24.70 11.97
N ASN A 32 13.75 23.68 12.64
CA ASN A 32 13.06 22.60 13.32
C ASN A 32 11.70 22.24 12.70
N MET A 33 11.73 21.47 11.61
CA MET A 33 10.60 20.58 11.36
C MET A 33 10.43 19.75 12.63
N PRO A 34 9.27 19.79 13.32
CA PRO A 34 9.09 18.92 14.47
C PRO A 34 9.36 17.52 13.97
N LYS A 35 10.39 16.87 14.53
CA LYS A 35 10.58 15.43 14.33
C LYS A 35 9.28 14.82 14.81
N ILE A 36 8.40 14.46 13.88
CA ILE A 36 7.28 13.58 14.18
C ILE A 36 7.99 12.33 14.68
N LYS A 37 8.09 12.18 16.02
CA LYS A 37 8.39 10.89 16.61
C LYS A 37 7.38 10.00 15.96
N LEU A 38 7.85 9.01 15.20
CA LEU A 38 7.02 7.95 14.65
C LEU A 38 6.03 7.59 15.74
N VAL A 39 4.80 8.08 15.59
CA VAL A 39 3.76 7.83 16.57
C VAL A 39 3.56 6.35 16.40
N LYS A 40 4.01 5.56 17.38
CA LYS A 40 3.50 4.21 17.55
C LYS A 40 2.01 4.43 17.74
N VAL A 41 1.25 4.28 16.67
CA VAL A 41 -0.20 4.18 16.70
C VAL A 41 -0.46 2.92 17.52
N GLN A 42 -0.64 3.13 18.81
CA GLN A 42 -1.10 2.13 19.76
C GLN A 42 -2.62 2.21 19.75
N SER A 43 -3.21 1.73 18.65
CA SER A 43 -4.57 1.21 18.67
C SER A 43 -4.43 -0.30 18.57
N GLN A 44 -4.91 -0.97 19.61
CA GLN A 44 -4.87 -2.41 19.77
C GLN A 44 -5.79 -3.08 18.73
N ASP A 45 -5.37 -3.12 17.47
CA ASP A 45 -5.95 -4.01 16.48
C ASP A 45 -4.77 -4.65 15.77
N LYS A 46 -4.65 -5.95 16.00
CA LYS A 46 -3.59 -6.82 15.52
C LYS A 46 -3.72 -6.98 14.00
N ILE A 47 -3.55 -5.92 13.23
CA ILE A 47 -3.50 -5.95 11.75
C ILE A 47 -2.09 -6.42 11.35
N GLN A 48 -1.69 -7.58 11.86
CA GLN A 48 -0.47 -8.23 11.44
C GLN A 48 -0.85 -9.16 10.28
N SER A 49 -0.94 -8.57 9.09
CA SER A 49 -0.82 -9.30 7.81
C SER A 49 -1.64 -10.60 7.70
N GLU A 50 -2.96 -10.50 7.73
CA GLU A 50 -3.86 -11.65 7.48
C GLU A 50 -4.14 -11.87 5.98
N LEU A 51 -3.48 -11.08 5.12
CA LEU A 51 -3.59 -11.17 3.67
C LEU A 51 -2.61 -12.18 3.10
N ILE A 52 -3.12 -13.37 2.77
CA ILE A 52 -2.33 -14.43 2.12
C ILE A 52 -2.35 -14.29 0.60
N THR A 53 -1.29 -14.77 -0.04
CA THR A 53 -1.20 -14.87 -1.50
C THR A 53 -1.97 -16.08 -2.03
N VAL A 54 -2.17 -16.14 -3.35
CA VAL A 54 -2.78 -17.31 -4.02
C VAL A 54 -1.99 -18.58 -3.72
N LYS A 55 -0.66 -18.50 -3.72
CA LYS A 55 0.20 -19.65 -3.43
C LYS A 55 0.02 -20.17 -2.01
N GLU A 56 -0.03 -19.26 -1.03
CA GLU A 56 -0.31 -19.63 0.35
C GLU A 56 -1.74 -20.19 0.52
N LEU A 57 -2.70 -19.72 -0.28
CA LEU A 57 -4.06 -20.29 -0.29
C LEU A 57 -4.06 -21.73 -0.81
N GLU A 58 -3.30 -22.02 -1.87
CA GLU A 58 -3.11 -23.38 -2.41
C GLU A 58 -2.55 -24.31 -1.34
N GLU A 59 -1.49 -23.88 -0.64
CA GLU A 59 -0.85 -24.64 0.43
C GLU A 59 -1.78 -24.81 1.65
N PHE A 60 -2.58 -23.79 1.97
CA PHE A 60 -3.49 -23.80 3.12
C PHE A 60 -4.71 -24.70 2.91
N LEU A 61 -5.30 -24.70 1.71
CA LEU A 61 -6.47 -25.52 1.36
C LEU A 61 -6.08 -26.88 0.75
N GLY A 62 -4.82 -27.07 0.35
CA GLY A 62 -4.36 -28.27 -0.34
C GLY A 62 -4.92 -28.43 -1.74
N ILE A 63 -5.21 -27.32 -2.43
CA ILE A 63 -5.84 -27.30 -3.77
C ILE A 63 -4.85 -26.89 -4.86
N SER A 64 -5.16 -27.25 -6.10
CA SER A 64 -4.37 -26.84 -7.25
C SER A 64 -4.57 -25.36 -7.59
N GLN A 65 -3.55 -24.74 -8.19
CA GLN A 65 -3.59 -23.36 -8.69
C GLN A 65 -4.86 -23.00 -9.47
N PRO A 66 -5.32 -23.77 -10.48
CA PRO A 66 -6.53 -23.41 -11.20
C PRO A 66 -7.75 -23.37 -10.28
N ARG A 67 -7.86 -24.31 -9.34
CA ARG A 67 -8.96 -24.35 -8.36
C ARG A 67 -8.91 -23.14 -7.43
N ALA A 68 -7.72 -22.71 -7.01
CA ALA A 68 -7.55 -21.49 -6.23
C ALA A 68 -8.01 -20.24 -6.99
N TYR A 69 -7.72 -20.14 -8.29
CA TYR A 69 -8.23 -19.03 -9.12
C TYR A 69 -9.74 -19.07 -9.31
N GLU A 70 -10.34 -20.25 -9.51
CA GLU A 70 -11.79 -20.40 -9.57
C GLU A 70 -12.47 -19.90 -8.29
N LEU A 71 -11.89 -20.20 -7.12
CA LEU A 71 -12.39 -19.69 -5.83
C LEU A 71 -12.26 -18.19 -5.71
N ILE A 72 -11.12 -17.63 -6.11
CA ILE A 72 -10.86 -16.19 -6.07
C ILE A 72 -11.87 -15.42 -6.94
N HIS A 73 -12.33 -16.00 -8.04
CA HIS A 73 -13.34 -15.42 -8.92
C HIS A 73 -14.78 -15.77 -8.54
N SER A 74 -14.99 -16.67 -7.58
CA SER A 74 -16.31 -17.06 -7.11
C SER A 74 -16.95 -15.95 -6.28
N LYS A 75 -18.27 -15.78 -6.46
CA LYS A 75 -19.03 -14.77 -5.72
C LYS A 75 -19.04 -15.12 -4.23
N GLY A 76 -18.67 -14.16 -3.39
CA GLY A 76 -18.67 -14.31 -1.93
C GLY A 76 -17.34 -14.76 -1.33
N PHE A 77 -16.31 -15.03 -2.14
CA PHE A 77 -14.98 -15.34 -1.61
C PHE A 77 -14.27 -14.07 -1.10
N PRO A 78 -13.52 -14.11 0.02
CA PRO A 78 -12.97 -12.93 0.66
C PRO A 78 -11.66 -12.50 -0.01
N THR A 79 -11.75 -12.10 -1.28
CA THR A 79 -10.62 -11.60 -2.07
C THR A 79 -10.50 -10.09 -2.03
N VAL A 80 -9.26 -9.62 -2.06
CA VAL A 80 -8.89 -8.22 -2.22
C VAL A 80 -7.92 -8.13 -3.39
N LYS A 81 -8.29 -7.37 -4.42
CA LYS A 81 -7.43 -7.11 -5.58
C LYS A 81 -6.56 -5.88 -5.30
N ILE A 82 -5.25 -6.07 -5.21
CA ILE A 82 -4.27 -5.01 -5.03
C ILE A 82 -3.45 -4.89 -6.31
N GLY A 83 -3.83 -3.94 -7.16
CA GLY A 83 -3.25 -3.77 -8.50
C GLY A 83 -3.51 -4.99 -9.39
N ARG A 84 -2.44 -5.71 -9.73
CA ARG A 84 -2.50 -6.94 -10.54
C ARG A 84 -2.56 -8.22 -9.70
N ASN A 85 -2.32 -8.11 -8.40
CA ASN A 85 -2.19 -9.26 -7.52
C ASN A 85 -3.47 -9.47 -6.71
N TYR A 86 -3.83 -10.72 -6.50
CA TYR A 86 -4.91 -11.11 -5.59
C TYR A 86 -4.33 -11.41 -4.21
N ARG A 87 -5.04 -10.93 -3.19
CA ARG A 87 -4.82 -11.25 -1.79
C ARG A 87 -6.11 -11.81 -1.21
N VAL A 88 -5.99 -12.73 -0.28
CA VAL A 88 -7.14 -13.33 0.40
C VAL A 88 -7.04 -13.02 1.88
N ASP A 89 -8.15 -12.56 2.45
CA ASP A 89 -8.23 -12.31 3.88
C ASP A 89 -8.42 -13.62 4.63
N LYS A 90 -7.37 -14.06 5.34
CA LYS A 90 -7.32 -15.36 6.01
C LYS A 90 -8.38 -15.48 7.09
N THR A 91 -8.69 -14.40 7.78
CA THR A 91 -9.68 -14.39 8.88
C THR A 91 -11.08 -14.58 8.36
N ARG A 92 -11.45 -13.86 7.30
CA ARG A 92 -12.72 -14.10 6.61
C ARG A 92 -12.78 -15.49 5.99
N LEU A 93 -11.67 -15.98 5.43
CA LEU A 93 -11.61 -17.35 4.88
C LEU A 93 -11.92 -18.39 5.96
N LEU A 94 -11.27 -18.29 7.13
CA LEU A 94 -11.51 -19.18 8.28
C LEU A 94 -12.98 -19.12 8.73
N ALA A 95 -13.52 -17.92 8.93
CA ALA A 95 -14.91 -17.74 9.32
C ALA A 95 -15.90 -18.37 8.33
N MET A 96 -15.60 -18.31 7.03
CA MET A 96 -16.42 -18.97 6.01
C MET A 96 -16.36 -20.50 6.12
N ILE A 97 -15.17 -21.06 6.34
CA ILE A 97 -15.01 -22.51 6.54
C ILE A 97 -15.79 -22.96 7.78
N GLU A 98 -15.70 -22.20 8.88
CA GLU A 98 -16.45 -22.46 10.11
C GLU A 98 -17.98 -22.35 9.90
N SER A 99 -18.44 -21.46 9.02
CA SER A 99 -19.85 -21.33 8.68
C SER A 99 -20.41 -22.47 7.80
N GLY A 100 -19.57 -23.42 7.39
CA GLY A 100 -19.98 -24.58 6.58
C GLY A 100 -20.03 -24.32 5.07
N TYR A 101 -19.29 -23.33 4.59
CA TYR A 101 -19.23 -23.03 3.16
C TYR A 101 -18.55 -24.17 2.38
N THR A 102 -19.27 -24.81 1.48
CA THR A 102 -18.74 -25.84 0.56
C THR A 102 -18.40 -25.22 -0.79
N PHE A 103 -17.18 -25.47 -1.28
CA PHE A 103 -16.60 -24.93 -2.52
C PHE A 103 -16.63 -25.91 -3.70
#